data_AF-A0A963AE04-F1
#
_entry.id   AF-A0A963AE04-F1
#
_cell.length_a   1.000
_cell.length_b   1.000
_cell.length_c   1.000
_cell.angle_alpha   90.00
_cell.angle_beta   90.00
_cell.angle_gamma   90.00
#
_symmetry.space_group_name_H-M   'P 1'
#
loop_
_entity.id
_entity.type
_entity.pdbx_description
1 polymer ?
#
loop_
_entity_poly.entity_id
_entity_poly.type
_entity_poly.pdbx_seq_one_letter_code
_entity_poly.pdbx_strand_id
1 'polypeptide(L)'
;MNATAILENVKSAGAQGLGAPLVLLMMLAMVIIPMPPLALDILFTFNIALSLVVLLVVVYTLKPLDFSVFPSLLLVATLLRLALNVASTRVVLLEGHQGGDAAGKVIEAFGAFVIGGNYAVGLVVFTILVIINFVVVTKGAGRVSEVSARFTLDAMPGKQMAIDADLNAGIIGQEEAKARREEIALEADFYGSMDGASKFVRGDAVAGILILVINILGGLAIGMLQHDLDFSSALRFYALLTIGDGLVAQIPSLLLSTSAAIIVTRVASTQDMGGQILSQMISTPKSLAVAAVMLGLMGIIPGMPNFAFLSLAALAGGGAWWIYRQKRNVAPVDQPAPIAEVPVEQKELTWDDVQPV
;
A
#
# COMPACT_ATOMS: atom_id res chain seq x y z
N MET A 1 35.23 -4.13 -17.94
CA MET A 1 35.27 -4.11 -16.45
C MET A 1 34.54 -5.35 -15.96
N ASN A 2 35.20 -6.19 -15.17
CA ASN A 2 34.67 -7.48 -14.73
C ASN A 2 33.47 -7.28 -13.78
N ALA A 3 32.28 -7.74 -14.19
CA ALA A 3 31.04 -7.62 -13.42
C ALA A 3 31.16 -8.24 -12.01
N THR A 4 32.01 -9.25 -11.85
CA THR A 4 32.32 -9.90 -10.58
C THR A 4 33.05 -8.98 -9.60
N ALA A 5 33.99 -8.15 -10.07
CA ALA A 5 34.71 -7.20 -9.23
C ALA A 5 33.82 -6.04 -8.76
N ILE A 6 32.85 -5.64 -9.59
CA ILE A 6 31.85 -4.64 -9.20
C ILE A 6 30.91 -5.23 -8.13
N LEU A 7 30.46 -6.48 -8.30
CA LEU A 7 29.62 -7.18 -7.33
C LEU A 7 30.31 -7.39 -5.98
N GLU A 8 31.60 -7.74 -5.96
CA GLU A 8 32.39 -7.86 -4.73
C GLU A 8 32.57 -6.51 -4.02
N ASN A 9 32.85 -5.45 -4.79
CA ASN A 9 32.99 -4.09 -4.25
C ASN A 9 31.66 -3.53 -3.72
N VAL A 10 30.54 -3.87 -4.35
CA VAL A 10 29.20 -3.50 -3.85
C VAL A 10 28.87 -4.27 -2.56
N LYS A 11 29.24 -5.57 -2.48
CA LYS A 11 29.07 -6.37 -1.26
C LYS A 11 29.93 -5.85 -0.10
N SER A 12 31.19 -5.49 -0.36
CA SER A 12 32.09 -4.97 0.68
C SER A 12 31.70 -3.56 1.14
N ALA A 13 31.23 -2.70 0.22
CA ALA A 13 30.69 -1.39 0.56
C ALA A 13 29.39 -1.48 1.38
N GLY A 14 28.52 -2.45 1.07
CA GLY A 14 27.33 -2.75 1.87
C GLY A 14 27.66 -3.20 3.30
N ALA A 15 28.70 -4.03 3.46
CA ALA A 15 29.15 -4.51 4.77
C ALA A 15 29.84 -3.42 5.63
N GLN A 16 30.36 -2.36 5.02
CA GLN A 16 31.04 -1.24 5.70
C GLN A 16 30.14 -0.04 5.99
N GLY A 17 28.82 -0.14 5.75
CA GLY A 17 27.87 0.96 5.97
C GLY A 17 27.91 2.05 4.89
N LEU A 18 28.63 1.83 3.79
CA LEU A 18 28.74 2.78 2.66
C LEU A 18 27.52 2.75 1.72
N GLY A 19 26.54 1.90 1.98
CA GLY A 19 25.35 1.75 1.12
C GLY A 19 24.55 3.05 0.95
N ALA A 20 24.27 3.78 2.03
CA ALA A 20 23.48 5.01 1.98
C ALA A 20 24.18 6.15 1.20
N PRO A 21 25.47 6.47 1.45
CA PRO A 21 26.22 7.42 0.62
C PRO A 21 26.27 7.02 -0.86
N LEU A 22 26.42 5.73 -1.15
CA LEU A 22 26.48 5.23 -2.53
C LEU A 22 25.15 5.42 -3.26
N VAL A 23 24.02 5.10 -2.60
CA VAL A 23 22.68 5.33 -3.15
C VAL A 23 22.44 6.83 -3.37
N LEU A 24 22.85 7.69 -2.43
CA LEU A 24 22.73 9.14 -2.59
C LEU A 24 23.54 9.66 -3.77
N LEU A 25 24.81 9.25 -3.90
CA LEU A 25 25.67 9.61 -5.03
C LEU A 25 25.09 9.11 -6.35
N MET A 26 24.55 7.89 -6.38
CA MET A 26 23.87 7.34 -7.56
C MET A 26 22.68 8.19 -7.96
N MET A 27 21.80 8.57 -7.02
CA MET A 27 20.65 9.43 -7.30
C MET A 27 21.07 10.80 -7.82
N LEU A 28 22.10 11.42 -7.22
CA LEU A 28 22.61 12.72 -7.64
C LEU A 28 23.25 12.65 -9.04
N ALA A 29 24.02 11.61 -9.31
CA ALA A 29 24.61 11.37 -10.62
C ALA A 29 23.53 11.22 -11.69
N MET A 30 22.43 10.54 -11.38
CA MET A 30 21.32 10.32 -12.31
C MET A 30 20.59 11.61 -12.70
N VAL A 31 20.55 12.59 -11.80
CA VAL A 31 19.98 13.93 -12.08
C VAL A 31 20.91 14.75 -12.98
N ILE A 32 22.23 14.65 -12.77
CA ILE A 32 23.22 15.50 -13.45
C ILE A 32 23.67 14.91 -14.80
N ILE A 33 23.76 13.59 -14.92
CA ILE A 33 24.32 12.90 -16.08
C ILE A 33 23.17 12.36 -16.94
N PRO A 34 23.18 12.57 -18.27
CA PRO A 34 22.17 11.98 -19.15
C PRO A 34 22.27 10.46 -19.10
N MET A 35 21.15 9.81 -18.80
CA MET A 35 21.08 8.36 -18.65
C MET A 35 20.75 7.71 -20.00
N PRO A 36 21.45 6.63 -20.39
CA PRO A 36 21.09 5.91 -21.60
C PRO A 36 19.71 5.24 -21.43
N PRO A 37 18.89 5.15 -22.50
CA PRO A 37 17.54 4.57 -22.42
C PRO A 37 17.48 3.18 -21.79
N LEU A 38 18.49 2.33 -22.07
CA LEU A 38 18.58 0.99 -21.48
C LEU A 38 18.73 1.00 -19.95
N ALA A 39 19.47 1.97 -19.39
CA ALA A 39 19.60 2.08 -17.94
C ALA A 39 18.32 2.57 -17.28
N LEU A 40 17.57 3.48 -17.94
CA LEU A 40 16.24 3.90 -17.49
C LEU A 40 15.28 2.71 -17.46
N ASP A 41 15.22 1.92 -18.53
CA ASP A 41 14.36 0.73 -18.61
C ASP A 41 14.63 -0.25 -17.46
N ILE A 42 15.92 -0.53 -17.18
CA ILE A 42 16.32 -1.42 -16.06
C ILE A 42 15.88 -0.83 -14.72
N LEU A 43 16.15 0.45 -14.46
CA LEU A 43 15.88 1.08 -13.17
C LEU A 43 14.37 1.26 -12.92
N PHE A 44 13.59 1.59 -13.95
CA PHE A 44 12.13 1.63 -13.84
C PHE A 44 11.54 0.25 -13.59
N THR A 45 12.00 -0.77 -14.33
CA THR A 45 11.56 -2.16 -14.12
C THR A 45 11.91 -2.63 -12.70
N PHE A 46 13.12 -2.29 -12.22
CA PHE A 46 13.53 -2.55 -10.85
C PHE A 46 12.64 -1.85 -9.82
N ASN A 47 12.28 -0.58 -10.04
CA ASN A 47 11.43 0.18 -9.12
C ASN A 47 10.00 -0.42 -9.03
N ILE A 48 9.45 -0.88 -10.17
CA ILE A 48 8.17 -1.61 -10.22
C ILE A 48 8.28 -2.93 -9.46
N ALA A 49 9.31 -3.73 -9.75
CA ALA A 49 9.53 -5.01 -9.09
C ALA A 49 9.70 -4.85 -7.58
N LEU A 50 10.50 -3.88 -7.13
CA LEU A 50 10.68 -3.53 -5.72
C LEU A 50 9.34 -3.20 -5.06
N SER A 51 8.52 -2.37 -5.70
CA SER A 51 7.22 -1.96 -5.14
C SER A 51 6.23 -3.12 -5.04
N LEU A 52 6.28 -4.05 -5.99
CA LEU A 52 5.45 -5.26 -5.98
C LEU A 52 5.90 -6.24 -4.88
N VAL A 53 7.21 -6.45 -4.73
CA VAL A 53 7.77 -7.24 -3.62
C VAL A 53 7.35 -6.63 -2.28
N VAL A 54 7.48 -5.31 -2.11
CA VAL A 54 7.08 -4.62 -0.88
C VAL A 54 5.59 -4.82 -0.58
N LEU A 55 4.72 -4.70 -1.60
CA LEU A 55 3.29 -4.96 -1.44
C LEU A 55 3.02 -6.39 -0.97
N LEU A 56 3.65 -7.38 -1.60
CA LEU A 56 3.49 -8.78 -1.21
C LEU A 56 3.97 -9.04 0.21
N VAL A 57 5.13 -8.50 0.60
CA VAL A 57 5.63 -8.58 1.97
C VAL A 57 4.58 -8.03 2.94
N VAL A 58 4.08 -6.82 2.71
CA VAL A 58 3.05 -6.20 3.57
C VAL A 58 1.77 -7.05 3.64
N VAL A 59 1.34 -7.65 2.53
CA VAL A 59 0.14 -8.51 2.52
C VAL A 59 0.32 -9.74 3.40
N TYR A 60 1.49 -10.40 3.33
CA TYR A 60 1.77 -11.65 4.02
C TYR A 60 2.33 -11.50 5.45
N THR A 61 2.82 -10.32 5.83
CA THR A 61 3.37 -10.06 7.17
C THR A 61 2.27 -10.03 8.25
N LEU A 62 2.38 -10.85 9.30
CA LEU A 62 1.35 -10.97 10.34
C LEU A 62 1.23 -9.72 11.22
N LYS A 63 2.37 -9.14 11.64
CA LYS A 63 2.40 -7.92 12.46
C LYS A 63 3.16 -6.78 11.78
N PRO A 64 2.70 -5.53 11.84
CA PRO A 64 3.41 -4.39 11.23
C PRO A 64 4.90 -4.30 11.63
N LEU A 65 5.22 -4.61 12.88
CA LEU A 65 6.58 -4.54 13.43
C LEU A 65 7.54 -5.57 12.84
N ASP A 66 7.05 -6.68 12.28
CA ASP A 66 7.89 -7.68 11.61
C ASP A 66 8.56 -7.09 10.35
N PHE A 67 8.02 -5.99 9.82
CA PHE A 67 8.61 -5.23 8.73
C PHE A 67 9.00 -3.80 9.14
N SER A 68 9.71 -3.67 10.24
CA SER A 68 10.16 -2.39 10.82
C SER A 68 11.01 -1.51 9.87
N VAL A 69 11.65 -2.10 8.86
CA VAL A 69 12.45 -1.38 7.84
C VAL A 69 11.58 -0.64 6.80
N PHE A 70 10.27 -0.92 6.77
CA PHE A 70 9.33 -0.37 5.78
C PHE A 70 9.40 1.17 5.62
N PRO A 71 9.44 2.00 6.68
CA PRO A 71 9.42 3.46 6.53
C PRO A 71 10.67 3.98 5.80
N SER A 72 11.84 3.43 6.14
CA SER A 72 13.11 3.77 5.48
C SER A 72 13.13 3.30 4.02
N LEU A 73 12.59 2.11 3.75
CA LEU A 73 12.49 1.58 2.39
C LEU A 73 11.54 2.43 1.54
N LEU A 74 10.40 2.85 2.09
CA LEU A 74 9.44 3.75 1.44
C LEU A 74 10.12 5.07 1.04
N LEU A 75 10.92 5.65 1.93
CA LEU A 75 11.66 6.88 1.66
C LEU A 75 12.67 6.69 0.51
N VAL A 76 13.52 5.66 0.58
CA VAL A 76 14.52 5.38 -0.45
C VAL A 76 13.88 5.09 -1.80
N ALA A 77 12.82 4.26 -1.83
CA ALA A 77 12.12 3.93 -3.06
C ALA A 77 11.42 5.16 -3.69
N THR A 78 10.91 6.07 -2.87
CA THR A 78 10.33 7.34 -3.32
C THR A 78 11.38 8.30 -3.86
N LEU A 79 12.53 8.43 -3.19
CA LEU A 79 13.64 9.25 -3.69
C LEU A 79 14.22 8.70 -5.01
N LEU A 80 14.38 7.37 -5.11
CA LEU A 80 14.80 6.72 -6.34
C LEU A 80 13.81 7.02 -7.48
N ARG A 81 12.50 6.94 -7.22
CA ARG A 81 11.46 7.28 -8.19
C ARG A 81 11.55 8.74 -8.63
N LEU A 82 11.68 9.68 -7.70
CA LEU A 82 11.79 11.10 -8.02
C LEU A 82 13.03 11.38 -8.88
N ALA A 83 14.17 10.77 -8.54
CA ALA A 83 15.38 10.88 -9.33
C ALA A 83 15.16 10.29 -10.74
N LEU A 84 14.46 9.16 -10.86
CA LEU A 84 14.14 8.53 -12.16
C LEU A 84 13.27 9.43 -13.02
N ASN A 85 12.25 10.06 -12.44
CA ASN A 85 11.38 11.00 -13.15
C ASN A 85 12.14 12.22 -13.66
N VAL A 86 13.11 12.74 -12.89
CA VAL A 86 13.96 13.86 -13.33
C VAL A 86 14.88 13.43 -14.46
N ALA A 87 15.49 12.24 -14.35
CA ALA A 87 16.38 11.71 -15.38
C ALA A 87 15.63 11.39 -16.69
N SER A 88 14.46 10.75 -16.61
CA SER A 88 13.62 10.42 -17.76
C SER A 88 13.06 11.68 -18.42
N THR A 89 12.58 12.65 -17.64
CA THR A 89 12.13 13.96 -18.15
C THR A 89 13.18 14.63 -19.02
N ARG A 90 14.43 14.61 -18.59
CA ARG A 90 15.53 15.16 -19.38
C ARG A 90 15.68 14.44 -20.72
N VAL A 91 15.65 13.11 -20.72
CA VAL A 91 15.74 12.31 -21.96
C VAL A 91 14.53 12.58 -22.87
N VAL A 92 13.32 12.64 -22.32
CA VAL A 92 12.09 12.98 -23.05
C VAL A 92 12.21 14.36 -23.71
N LEU A 93 12.70 15.37 -22.98
CA LEU A 93 12.83 16.73 -23.53
C LEU A 93 13.94 16.86 -24.59
N LEU A 94 15.08 16.17 -24.39
CA LEU A 94 16.23 16.25 -25.28
C LEU A 94 16.07 15.39 -26.54
N GLU A 95 15.58 14.17 -26.38
CA GLU A 95 15.55 13.15 -27.44
C GLU A 95 14.15 12.84 -27.94
N GLY A 96 13.08 13.39 -27.32
CA GLY A 96 11.70 13.07 -27.68
C GLY A 96 11.29 13.46 -29.11
N HIS A 97 12.06 14.33 -29.78
CA HIS A 97 11.86 14.62 -31.21
C HIS A 97 12.22 13.43 -32.12
N GLN A 98 12.97 12.43 -31.62
CA GLN A 98 13.42 11.27 -32.40
C GLN A 98 12.35 10.17 -32.52
N GLY A 99 11.28 10.21 -31.71
CA GLY A 99 10.20 9.21 -31.74
C GLY A 99 9.88 8.61 -30.37
N GLY A 100 9.06 7.57 -30.35
CA GLY A 100 8.55 6.93 -29.12
C GLY A 100 9.58 6.10 -28.35
N ASP A 101 10.60 5.61 -29.03
CA ASP A 101 11.69 4.79 -28.51
C ASP A 101 12.85 5.60 -27.90
N ALA A 102 12.79 6.94 -28.01
CA ALA A 102 13.82 7.85 -27.53
C ALA A 102 14.05 7.78 -26.01
N ALA A 103 12.99 7.58 -25.22
CA ALA A 103 13.09 7.57 -23.75
C ALA A 103 13.23 6.16 -23.14
N GLY A 104 13.31 5.12 -23.96
CA GLY A 104 13.34 3.72 -23.52
C GLY A 104 12.07 2.95 -23.85
N LYS A 105 12.21 1.63 -23.95
CA LYS A 105 11.14 0.74 -24.41
C LYS A 105 10.05 0.56 -23.37
N VAL A 106 10.38 0.70 -22.09
CA VAL A 106 9.39 0.60 -21.01
C VAL A 106 8.43 1.79 -21.11
N ILE A 107 8.97 3.02 -21.20
CA ILE A 107 8.16 4.24 -21.35
C ILE A 107 7.27 4.15 -22.60
N GLU A 108 7.85 3.75 -23.74
CA GLU A 108 7.11 3.61 -24.99
C GLU A 108 5.95 2.61 -24.86
N ALA A 109 6.21 1.43 -24.30
CA ALA A 109 5.21 0.36 -24.16
C ALA A 109 4.04 0.79 -23.26
N PHE A 110 4.32 1.45 -22.14
CA PHE A 110 3.28 1.97 -21.25
C PHE A 110 2.48 3.12 -21.89
N GLY A 111 3.15 4.02 -22.61
CA GLY A 111 2.49 5.11 -23.34
C GLY A 111 1.56 4.57 -24.43
N ALA A 112 2.05 3.63 -25.24
CA ALA A 112 1.27 3.00 -26.31
C ALA A 112 0.06 2.23 -25.76
N PHE A 113 0.21 1.54 -24.63
CA PHE A 113 -0.86 0.78 -23.98
C PHE A 113 -2.05 1.67 -23.59
N VAL A 114 -1.81 2.85 -23.02
CA VAL A 114 -2.89 3.75 -22.59
C VAL A 114 -3.48 4.58 -23.74
N ILE A 115 -2.66 4.93 -24.74
CA ILE A 115 -3.13 5.72 -25.87
C ILE A 115 -4.07 4.91 -26.78
N GLY A 116 -3.82 3.60 -26.94
CA GLY A 116 -4.72 2.71 -27.70
C GLY A 116 -4.97 3.18 -29.15
N GLY A 117 -4.05 3.96 -29.72
CA GLY A 117 -4.16 4.56 -31.05
C GLY A 117 -4.85 5.94 -31.13
N ASN A 118 -5.42 6.45 -30.03
CA ASN A 118 -6.03 7.78 -29.97
C ASN A 118 -5.41 8.64 -28.86
N TYR A 119 -4.53 9.57 -29.25
CA TYR A 119 -3.78 10.44 -28.34
C TYR A 119 -4.68 11.31 -27.46
N ALA A 120 -5.81 11.80 -27.97
CA ALA A 120 -6.74 12.62 -27.20
C ALA A 120 -7.41 11.79 -26.09
N VAL A 121 -7.86 10.57 -26.42
CA VAL A 121 -8.43 9.63 -25.44
C VAL A 121 -7.36 9.23 -24.43
N GLY A 122 -6.13 8.92 -24.89
CA GLY A 122 -5.00 8.60 -24.02
C GLY A 122 -4.70 9.68 -23.00
N LEU A 123 -4.68 10.95 -23.41
CA LEU A 123 -4.43 12.09 -22.51
C LEU A 123 -5.56 12.26 -21.48
N VAL A 124 -6.82 12.04 -21.87
CA VAL A 124 -7.97 12.09 -20.94
C VAL A 124 -7.88 10.94 -19.93
N VAL A 125 -7.68 9.71 -20.38
CA VAL A 125 -7.57 8.53 -19.50
C VAL A 125 -6.39 8.69 -18.55
N PHE A 126 -5.24 9.13 -19.06
CA PHE A 126 -4.07 9.40 -18.25
C PHE A 126 -4.31 10.49 -17.19
N THR A 127 -4.98 11.58 -17.56
CA THR A 127 -5.35 12.64 -16.61
C THR A 127 -6.26 12.10 -15.48
N ILE A 128 -7.21 11.23 -15.82
CA ILE A 128 -8.05 10.55 -14.82
C ILE A 128 -7.20 9.68 -13.89
N LEU A 129 -6.25 8.91 -14.42
CA LEU A 129 -5.36 8.07 -13.61
C LEU A 129 -4.49 8.91 -12.66
N VAL A 130 -3.93 10.03 -13.14
CA VAL A 130 -3.17 10.99 -12.32
C VAL A 130 -4.05 11.52 -11.17
N ILE A 131 -5.29 11.92 -11.47
CA ILE A 131 -6.23 12.43 -10.47
C ILE A 131 -6.55 11.36 -9.43
N ILE A 132 -6.87 10.14 -9.85
CA ILE A 132 -7.16 9.03 -8.92
C ILE A 132 -5.95 8.74 -8.04
N ASN A 133 -4.76 8.64 -8.64
CA ASN A 133 -3.52 8.39 -7.90
C ASN A 133 -3.30 9.48 -6.83
N PHE A 134 -3.34 10.76 -7.20
CA PHE A 134 -3.05 11.84 -6.26
C PHE A 134 -4.17 12.09 -5.24
N VAL A 135 -5.40 12.28 -5.72
CA VAL A 135 -6.54 12.73 -4.90
C VAL A 135 -7.09 11.61 -4.03
N VAL A 136 -7.16 10.39 -4.56
CA VAL A 136 -7.76 9.26 -3.85
C VAL A 136 -6.68 8.45 -3.13
N VAL A 137 -5.67 7.97 -3.86
CA VAL A 137 -4.71 7.00 -3.31
C VAL A 137 -3.68 7.69 -2.40
N THR A 138 -2.88 8.61 -2.91
CA THR A 138 -1.79 9.24 -2.14
C THR A 138 -2.33 10.10 -1.00
N LYS A 139 -3.31 10.98 -1.25
CA LYS A 139 -3.94 11.76 -0.18
C LYS A 139 -4.69 10.89 0.82
N GLY A 140 -5.37 9.83 0.36
CA GLY A 140 -6.08 8.90 1.24
C GLY A 140 -5.11 8.16 2.17
N ALA A 141 -4.10 7.52 1.59
CA ALA A 141 -3.07 6.79 2.33
C ALA A 141 -2.30 7.70 3.30
N GLY A 142 -1.97 8.93 2.88
CA GLY A 142 -1.32 9.91 3.74
C GLY A 142 -2.14 10.27 4.96
N ARG A 143 -3.45 10.53 4.80
CA ARG A 143 -4.35 10.81 5.93
C ARG A 143 -4.51 9.62 6.86
N VAL A 144 -4.66 8.42 6.30
CA VAL A 144 -4.77 7.20 7.10
C VAL A 144 -3.50 6.98 7.90
N SER A 145 -2.33 7.16 7.28
CA SER A 145 -1.03 7.03 7.92
C SER A 145 -0.84 8.05 9.06
N GLU A 146 -1.10 9.32 8.80
CA GLU A 146 -0.99 10.42 9.77
C GLU A 146 -1.92 10.21 10.98
N VAL A 147 -3.20 9.88 10.72
CA VAL A 147 -4.20 9.72 11.77
C VAL A 147 -3.92 8.49 12.62
N SER A 148 -3.63 7.35 12.00
CA SER A 148 -3.31 6.13 12.72
C SER A 148 -1.99 6.25 13.48
N ALA A 149 -0.95 6.84 12.89
CA ALA A 149 0.32 7.06 13.58
C ALA A 149 0.11 7.95 14.81
N ARG A 150 -0.63 9.05 14.66
CA ARG A 150 -0.91 9.96 15.77
C ARG A 150 -1.69 9.27 16.89
N PHE A 151 -2.78 8.57 16.58
CA PHE A 151 -3.56 7.89 17.61
C PHE A 151 -2.80 6.77 18.31
N THR A 152 -1.97 6.03 17.57
CA THR A 152 -1.13 4.99 18.16
C THR A 152 -0.04 5.59 19.06
N LEU A 153 0.56 6.71 18.65
CA LEU A 153 1.54 7.44 19.46
C LEU A 153 0.92 8.06 20.71
N ASP A 154 -0.26 8.67 20.60
CA ASP A 154 -1.00 9.26 21.72
C ASP A 154 -1.40 8.18 22.76
N ALA A 155 -1.54 6.92 22.35
CA ALA A 155 -1.84 5.79 23.23
C ALA A 155 -0.62 5.21 23.98
N MET A 156 0.62 5.59 23.62
CA MET A 156 1.84 5.00 24.20
C MET A 156 2.00 5.23 25.70
N PRO A 157 1.76 6.44 26.26
CA PRO A 157 1.84 6.65 27.70
C PRO A 157 0.87 5.74 28.46
N GLY A 158 -0.34 5.52 27.91
CA GLY A 158 -1.32 4.60 28.49
C GLY A 158 -0.84 3.15 28.50
N LYS A 159 -0.22 2.68 27.41
CA LYS A 159 0.39 1.35 27.36
C LYS A 159 1.56 1.21 28.34
N GLN A 160 2.40 2.24 28.51
CA GLN A 160 3.49 2.23 29.48
C GLN A 160 2.97 2.21 30.93
N MET A 161 1.97 3.04 31.24
CA MET A 161 1.32 3.04 32.56
C MET A 161 0.67 1.70 32.89
N ALA A 162 0.09 1.01 31.90
CA ALA A 162 -0.47 -0.33 32.08
C ALA A 162 0.62 -1.36 32.45
N ILE A 163 1.79 -1.30 31.80
CA ILE A 163 2.93 -2.17 32.16
C ILE A 163 3.40 -1.87 33.59
N ASP A 164 3.49 -0.59 33.97
CA ASP A 164 3.90 -0.21 35.32
C ASP A 164 2.89 -0.67 36.37
N ALA A 165 1.59 -0.58 36.07
CA ALA A 165 0.53 -1.10 36.92
C ALA A 165 0.62 -2.62 37.07
N ASP A 166 0.79 -3.36 35.97
CA ASP A 166 0.92 -4.83 35.98
C ASP A 166 2.17 -5.29 36.75
N LEU A 167 3.30 -4.59 36.60
CA LEU A 167 4.54 -4.86 37.32
C LEU A 167 4.39 -4.59 38.82
N ASN A 168 3.75 -3.47 39.19
CA ASN A 168 3.49 -3.13 40.59
C ASN A 168 2.47 -4.06 41.24
N ALA A 169 1.51 -4.58 40.46
CA ALA A 169 0.54 -5.59 40.90
C ALA A 169 1.13 -7.01 40.98
N GLY A 170 2.37 -7.21 40.51
CA GLY A 170 3.02 -8.52 40.48
C GLY A 170 2.45 -9.50 39.45
N ILE A 171 1.67 -9.01 38.48
CA ILE A 171 1.08 -9.82 37.40
C ILE A 171 2.18 -10.25 36.40
N ILE A 172 3.15 -9.36 36.18
CA ILE A 172 4.30 -9.59 35.28
C ILE A 172 5.63 -9.39 36.02
N GLY A 173 6.69 -10.05 35.53
CA GLY A 173 8.05 -9.88 36.04
C GLY A 173 8.82 -8.72 35.40
N GLN A 174 9.98 -8.36 35.96
CA GLN A 174 10.87 -7.30 35.44
C GLN A 174 11.33 -7.55 34.00
N GLU A 175 11.68 -8.80 33.65
CA GLU A 175 12.12 -9.14 32.29
C GLU A 175 10.99 -8.96 31.27
N GLU A 176 9.77 -9.38 31.61
CA GLU A 176 8.60 -9.21 30.74
C GLU A 176 8.21 -7.74 30.59
N ALA A 177 8.24 -6.96 31.69
CA ALA A 177 8.02 -5.52 31.64
C ALA A 177 9.05 -4.81 30.74
N LYS A 178 10.33 -5.21 30.81
CA LYS A 178 11.38 -4.68 29.93
C LYS A 178 11.10 -5.01 28.46
N ALA A 179 10.76 -6.27 28.15
CA ALA A 179 10.46 -6.68 26.78
C ALA A 179 9.25 -5.94 26.18
N ARG A 180 8.17 -5.78 26.96
CA ARG A 180 7.00 -5.01 26.52
C ARG A 180 7.29 -3.53 26.30
N ARG A 181 8.13 -2.92 27.14
CA ARG A 181 8.58 -1.52 26.94
C ARG A 181 9.42 -1.36 25.67
N GLU A 182 10.27 -2.34 25.36
CA GLU A 182 11.04 -2.36 24.11
C GLU A 182 10.12 -2.48 22.88
N GLU A 183 9.09 -3.33 22.94
CA GLU A 183 8.08 -3.43 21.88
C GLU A 183 7.32 -2.10 21.67
N ILE A 184 6.93 -1.42 22.75
CA ILE A 184 6.31 -0.08 22.69
C ILE A 184 7.26 0.95 22.06
N ALA A 185 8.54 0.90 22.39
CA ALA A 185 9.54 1.82 21.81
C ALA A 185 9.69 1.59 20.30
N LEU A 186 9.78 0.33 19.87
CA LEU A 186 9.83 -0.02 18.45
C LEU A 186 8.55 0.39 17.71
N GLU A 187 7.38 0.26 18.35
CA GLU A 187 6.11 0.72 17.81
C GLU A 187 6.09 2.24 17.64
N ALA A 188 6.60 2.98 18.62
CA ALA A 188 6.68 4.44 18.56
C ALA A 188 7.62 4.91 17.43
N ASP A 189 8.81 4.31 17.32
CA ASP A 189 9.77 4.61 16.26
C ASP A 189 9.22 4.29 14.87
N PHE A 190 8.53 3.16 14.74
CA PHE A 190 7.89 2.75 13.48
C PHE A 190 6.82 3.77 13.05
N TYR A 191 5.84 4.07 13.89
CA TYR A 191 4.75 4.99 13.52
C TYR A 191 5.23 6.43 13.38
N GLY A 192 6.20 6.86 14.18
CA GLY A 192 6.85 8.17 14.03
C GLY A 192 7.58 8.31 12.69
N SER A 193 8.36 7.29 12.32
CA SER A 193 9.05 7.26 11.02
C SER A 193 8.07 7.16 9.84
N MET A 194 6.96 6.44 10.02
CA MET A 194 5.90 6.29 9.01
C MET A 194 5.19 7.60 8.69
N ASP A 195 4.83 8.40 9.70
CA ASP A 195 4.23 9.72 9.47
C ASP A 195 5.17 10.62 8.64
N GLY A 196 6.46 10.62 8.99
CA GLY A 196 7.50 11.31 8.24
C GLY A 196 7.60 10.83 6.79
N ALA A 197 7.80 9.53 6.58
CA ALA A 197 7.95 8.93 5.25
C ALA A 197 6.71 9.13 4.36
N SER A 198 5.50 9.09 4.94
CA SER A 198 4.24 9.29 4.23
C SER A 198 4.09 10.72 3.68
N LYS A 199 4.64 11.72 4.38
CA LYS A 199 4.69 13.11 3.89
C LYS A 199 5.60 13.26 2.67
N PHE A 200 6.69 12.49 2.58
CA PHE A 200 7.54 12.46 1.39
C PHE A 200 6.80 11.88 0.17
N VAL A 201 6.02 10.81 0.34
CA VAL A 201 5.21 10.23 -0.76
C VAL A 201 4.18 11.25 -1.28
N ARG A 202 3.57 12.03 -0.39
CA ARG A 202 2.68 13.12 -0.80
C ARG A 202 3.41 14.20 -1.60
N GLY A 203 4.62 14.58 -1.17
CA GLY A 203 5.45 15.55 -1.88
C GLY A 203 5.84 15.07 -3.28
N ASP A 204 6.22 13.80 -3.41
CA ASP A 204 6.55 13.16 -4.68
C ASP A 204 5.38 13.17 -5.67
N ALA A 205 4.16 12.87 -5.22
CA ALA A 205 3.00 12.89 -6.11
C ALA A 205 2.66 14.31 -6.63
N VAL A 206 2.92 15.36 -5.84
CA VAL A 206 2.83 16.75 -6.33
C VAL A 206 3.91 17.03 -7.36
N ALA A 207 5.15 16.61 -7.10
CA ALA A 207 6.26 16.77 -8.05
C ALA A 207 5.98 16.05 -9.38
N GLY A 208 5.41 14.84 -9.35
CA GLY A 208 5.01 14.09 -10.54
C GLY A 208 3.99 14.83 -11.42
N ILE A 209 3.01 15.53 -10.82
CA ILE A 209 2.06 16.36 -11.56
C ILE A 209 2.77 17.57 -12.19
N LEU A 210 3.69 18.22 -11.48
CA LEU A 210 4.45 19.33 -12.03
C LEU A 210 5.33 18.90 -13.20
N ILE A 211 6.03 17.76 -13.05
CA ILE A 211 6.86 17.16 -14.09
C ILE A 211 6.03 16.86 -15.34
N LEU A 212 4.84 16.28 -15.18
CA LEU A 212 3.90 16.05 -16.27
C LEU A 212 3.60 17.34 -17.05
N VAL A 213 3.24 18.42 -16.36
CA VAL A 213 2.91 19.70 -17.00
C VAL A 213 4.13 20.27 -17.73
N ILE A 214 5.31 20.18 -17.10
CA ILE A 214 6.58 20.64 -17.69
C ILE A 214 6.91 19.82 -18.93
N ASN A 215 6.69 18.51 -18.93
CA ASN A 215 7.01 17.64 -20.07
C ASN A 215 6.11 17.90 -21.26
N ILE A 216 4.80 18.06 -21.05
CA ILE A 216 3.87 18.40 -22.13
C ILE A 216 4.20 19.79 -22.69
N LEU A 217 4.25 20.82 -21.84
CA LEU A 217 4.43 22.20 -22.32
C LEU A 217 5.84 22.46 -22.85
N GLY A 218 6.86 22.00 -22.12
CA GLY A 218 8.25 22.12 -22.50
C GLY A 218 8.58 21.28 -23.74
N GLY A 219 8.06 20.06 -23.82
CA GLY A 219 8.23 19.19 -24.99
C GLY A 219 7.60 19.77 -26.25
N LEU A 220 6.37 20.31 -26.15
CA LEU A 220 5.74 21.03 -27.26
C LEU A 220 6.54 22.27 -27.68
N ALA A 221 7.02 23.06 -26.72
CA ALA A 221 7.82 24.24 -27.01
C ALA A 221 9.15 23.89 -27.69
N ILE A 222 9.90 22.91 -27.17
CA ILE A 222 11.16 22.46 -27.75
C ILE A 222 10.94 21.82 -29.13
N GLY A 223 9.95 20.93 -29.25
CA GLY A 223 9.62 20.25 -30.50
C GLY A 223 9.27 21.23 -31.62
N MET A 224 8.44 22.23 -31.34
CA MET A 224 8.03 23.21 -32.35
C MET A 224 9.09 24.30 -32.61
N LEU A 225 9.76 24.82 -31.58
CA LEU A 225 10.67 25.97 -31.72
C LEU A 225 12.10 25.60 -32.07
N GLN A 226 12.58 24.41 -31.66
CA GLN A 226 13.98 24.00 -31.87
C GLN A 226 14.14 22.88 -32.90
N HIS A 227 13.10 22.06 -33.09
CA HIS A 227 13.15 20.90 -33.99
C HIS A 227 12.19 21.01 -35.19
N ASP A 228 11.58 22.19 -35.40
CA ASP A 228 10.68 22.49 -36.52
C ASP A 228 9.54 21.47 -36.72
N LEU A 229 9.10 20.80 -35.63
CA LEU A 229 7.99 19.85 -35.69
C LEU A 229 6.66 20.61 -35.80
N ASP A 230 5.73 20.08 -36.61
CA ASP A 230 4.36 20.56 -36.59
C ASP A 230 3.68 20.23 -35.24
N PHE A 231 2.68 21.02 -34.86
CA PHE A 231 1.99 20.87 -33.58
C PHE A 231 1.43 19.45 -33.36
N SER A 232 0.91 18.81 -34.41
CA SER A 232 0.33 17.47 -34.30
C SER A 232 1.43 16.42 -34.06
N SER A 233 2.55 16.49 -34.78
CA SER A 233 3.69 15.58 -34.60
C SER A 233 4.36 15.77 -33.24
N ALA A 234 4.60 17.02 -32.84
CA ALA A 234 5.12 17.34 -31.51
C ALA A 234 4.20 16.82 -30.40
N LEU A 235 2.89 17.02 -30.54
CA LEU A 235 1.92 16.48 -29.58
C LEU A 235 1.94 14.95 -29.55
N ARG A 236 2.06 14.27 -30.68
CA ARG A 236 2.11 12.80 -30.71
C ARG A 236 3.34 12.25 -29.99
N PHE A 237 4.53 12.75 -30.30
CA PHE A 237 5.77 12.23 -29.70
C PHE A 237 5.87 12.58 -28.21
N TYR A 238 5.73 13.86 -27.87
CA TYR A 238 5.89 14.29 -26.49
C TYR A 238 4.72 13.86 -25.60
N ALA A 239 3.48 13.77 -26.10
CA ALA A 239 2.39 13.22 -25.28
C ALA A 239 2.56 11.72 -25.04
N LEU A 240 3.01 10.94 -26.04
CA LEU A 240 3.25 9.51 -25.85
C LEU A 240 4.32 9.25 -24.80
N LEU A 241 5.46 9.93 -24.93
CA LEU A 241 6.57 9.79 -23.99
C LEU A 241 6.19 10.28 -22.60
N THR A 242 5.46 11.40 -22.50
CA THR A 242 5.07 11.95 -21.19
C THR A 242 4.02 11.08 -20.49
N ILE A 243 3.04 10.57 -21.23
CA ILE A 243 2.04 9.63 -20.67
C ILE A 243 2.75 8.35 -20.22
N GLY A 244 3.64 7.80 -21.05
CA GLY A 244 4.43 6.62 -20.73
C GLY A 244 5.26 6.81 -19.45
N ASP A 245 6.04 7.89 -19.39
CA ASP A 245 6.88 8.24 -18.25
C ASP A 245 6.05 8.38 -16.97
N GLY A 246 4.94 9.13 -17.05
CA GLY A 246 4.05 9.32 -15.92
C GLY A 246 3.39 8.03 -15.43
N LEU A 247 3.03 7.10 -16.32
CA LEU A 247 2.44 5.81 -15.95
C LEU A 247 3.46 4.89 -15.29
N VAL A 248 4.66 4.81 -15.85
CA VAL A 248 5.76 4.01 -15.29
C VAL A 248 6.11 4.49 -13.88
N ALA A 249 6.08 5.80 -13.65
CA ALA A 249 6.27 6.39 -12.32
C ALA A 249 5.10 6.14 -11.36
N GLN A 250 3.87 6.12 -11.86
CA GLN A 250 2.66 6.00 -11.05
C GLN A 250 2.45 4.60 -10.48
N ILE A 251 2.78 3.55 -11.23
CA ILE A 251 2.57 2.16 -10.77
C ILE A 251 3.30 1.89 -9.45
N PRO A 252 4.62 2.13 -9.34
CA PRO A 252 5.35 2.01 -8.07
C PRO A 252 4.74 2.86 -6.95
N SER A 253 4.36 4.11 -7.26
CA SER A 253 3.77 5.02 -6.28
C SER A 253 2.44 4.48 -5.71
N LEU A 254 1.56 3.98 -6.58
CA LEU A 254 0.30 3.36 -6.18
C LEU A 254 0.53 2.12 -5.32
N LEU A 255 1.45 1.25 -5.74
CA LEU A 255 1.79 0.03 -4.99
C LEU A 255 2.32 0.37 -3.60
N LEU A 256 3.31 1.26 -3.48
CA LEU A 256 3.89 1.66 -2.18
C LEU A 256 2.90 2.42 -1.30
N SER A 257 2.08 3.32 -1.87
CA SER A 257 1.05 4.05 -1.14
C SER A 257 -0.03 3.11 -0.61
N THR A 258 -0.38 2.07 -1.39
CA THR A 258 -1.31 1.04 -0.95
C THR A 258 -0.69 0.17 0.14
N SER A 259 0.58 -0.22 0.00
CA SER A 259 1.33 -0.94 1.04
C SER A 259 1.38 -0.15 2.35
N ALA A 260 1.64 1.16 2.29
CA ALA A 260 1.64 2.03 3.46
C ALA A 260 0.26 2.10 4.13
N ALA A 261 -0.81 2.19 3.35
CA ALA A 261 -2.16 2.14 3.89
C ALA A 261 -2.48 0.79 4.54
N ILE A 262 -2.11 -0.34 3.90
CA ILE A 262 -2.37 -1.69 4.43
C ILE A 262 -1.60 -1.92 5.74
N ILE A 263 -0.31 -1.58 5.80
CA ILE A 263 0.51 -1.87 6.99
C ILE A 263 0.06 -1.05 8.20
N VAL A 264 -0.39 0.19 8.00
CA VAL A 264 -0.87 1.07 9.09
C VAL A 264 -2.31 0.77 9.51
N THR A 265 -3.13 0.20 8.62
CA THR A 265 -4.49 -0.24 8.97
C THR A 265 -4.55 -1.67 9.47
N ARG A 266 -3.42 -2.39 9.44
CA ARG A 266 -3.34 -3.78 9.89
C ARG A 266 -3.45 -3.86 11.41
N VAL A 267 -4.46 -4.60 11.86
CA VAL A 267 -4.56 -5.02 13.26
C VAL A 267 -3.62 -6.20 13.47
N ALA A 268 -2.84 -6.20 14.56
CA ALA A 268 -2.00 -7.33 14.92
C ALA A 268 -2.88 -8.59 15.09
N SER A 269 -2.67 -9.58 14.24
CA SER A 269 -3.47 -10.81 14.20
C SER A 269 -2.58 -12.03 13.98
N THR A 270 -3.09 -13.22 14.27
CA THR A 270 -2.40 -14.49 14.03
C THR A 270 -2.59 -15.03 12.61
N GLN A 271 -3.46 -14.41 11.81
CA GLN A 271 -3.74 -14.80 10.43
C GLN A 271 -3.25 -13.75 9.45
N ASP A 272 -2.91 -14.19 8.24
CA ASP A 272 -2.67 -13.27 7.13
C ASP A 272 -3.98 -12.60 6.68
N MET A 273 -3.86 -11.51 5.94
CA MET A 273 -5.03 -10.71 5.54
C MET A 273 -5.99 -11.49 4.65
N GLY A 274 -5.47 -12.39 3.81
CA GLY A 274 -6.28 -13.26 2.97
C GLY A 274 -7.16 -14.20 3.79
N GLY A 275 -6.58 -14.91 4.77
CA GLY A 275 -7.31 -15.76 5.70
C GLY A 275 -8.33 -15.00 6.55
N GLN A 276 -7.99 -13.79 6.99
CA GLN A 276 -8.90 -12.96 7.78
C GLN A 276 -10.10 -12.45 6.96
N ILE A 277 -9.87 -11.93 5.75
CA ILE A 277 -10.97 -11.46 4.88
C ILE A 277 -11.89 -12.61 4.53
N LEU A 278 -11.33 -13.78 4.16
CA LEU A 278 -12.12 -14.96 3.81
C LEU A 278 -12.91 -15.46 5.02
N SER A 279 -12.26 -15.58 6.18
CA SER A 279 -12.91 -16.06 7.39
C SER A 279 -13.98 -15.09 7.91
N GLN A 280 -13.83 -13.78 7.74
CA GLN A 280 -14.82 -12.80 8.23
C GLN A 280 -15.95 -12.53 7.23
N MET A 281 -15.66 -12.37 5.94
CA MET A 281 -16.69 -12.06 4.94
C MET A 281 -17.51 -13.28 4.53
N ILE A 282 -16.84 -14.43 4.32
CA ILE A 282 -17.49 -15.63 3.76
C ILE A 282 -18.07 -16.50 4.88
N SER A 283 -17.46 -16.55 6.07
CA SER A 283 -17.95 -17.44 7.14
C SER A 283 -19.22 -16.96 7.84
N THR A 284 -19.79 -15.80 7.48
CA THR A 284 -21.08 -15.34 7.98
C THR A 284 -22.19 -15.66 6.97
N PRO A 285 -22.91 -16.79 7.08
CA PRO A 285 -23.94 -17.17 6.10
C PRO A 285 -25.05 -16.12 5.95
N LYS A 286 -25.29 -15.30 6.99
CA LYS A 286 -26.25 -14.19 6.95
C LYS A 286 -25.87 -13.11 5.94
N SER A 287 -24.61 -12.66 5.90
CA SER A 287 -24.18 -11.60 4.97
C SER A 287 -24.29 -12.06 3.52
N LEU A 288 -23.85 -13.30 3.27
CA LEU A 288 -23.87 -13.89 1.93
C LEU A 288 -25.31 -14.16 1.43
N ALA A 289 -26.22 -14.55 2.33
CA ALA A 289 -27.65 -14.70 1.99
C ALA A 289 -28.31 -13.35 1.66
N VAL A 290 -28.03 -12.29 2.42
CA VAL A 290 -28.56 -10.95 2.14
C VAL A 290 -28.05 -10.43 0.79
N ALA A 291 -26.75 -10.61 0.51
CA ALA A 291 -26.17 -10.25 -0.78
C ALA A 291 -26.82 -11.03 -1.94
N ALA A 292 -27.07 -12.33 -1.79
CA ALA A 292 -27.75 -13.15 -2.78
C ALA A 292 -29.16 -12.63 -3.10
N VAL A 293 -29.93 -12.23 -2.07
CA VAL A 293 -31.26 -11.65 -2.25
C VAL A 293 -31.19 -10.31 -2.98
N MET A 294 -30.28 -9.41 -2.60
CA MET A 294 -30.14 -8.11 -3.27
C MET A 294 -29.72 -8.25 -4.73
N LEU A 295 -28.75 -9.13 -5.02
CA LEU A 295 -28.32 -9.44 -6.40
C LEU A 295 -29.47 -10.06 -7.21
N GLY A 296 -30.27 -10.93 -6.59
CA GLY A 296 -31.47 -11.51 -7.20
C GLY A 296 -32.50 -10.45 -7.57
N LEU A 297 -32.79 -9.51 -6.66
CA LEU A 297 -33.71 -8.40 -6.90
C LEU A 297 -33.22 -7.47 -8.03
N MET A 298 -31.92 -7.14 -8.05
CA MET A 298 -31.33 -6.35 -9.15
C MET A 298 -31.38 -7.10 -10.48
N GLY A 299 -31.17 -8.42 -10.49
CA GLY A 299 -31.19 -9.25 -11.68
C GLY A 299 -32.58 -9.45 -12.31
N ILE A 300 -33.66 -9.07 -11.62
CA ILE A 300 -35.03 -9.09 -12.15
C ILE A 300 -35.36 -7.78 -12.89
N ILE A 301 -34.56 -6.72 -12.71
CA ILE A 301 -34.81 -5.41 -13.34
C ILE A 301 -34.54 -5.51 -14.85
N PRO A 302 -35.52 -5.18 -15.72
CA PRO A 302 -35.32 -5.20 -17.16
C PRO A 302 -34.30 -4.15 -17.61
N GLY A 303 -33.38 -4.52 -18.50
CA GLY A 303 -32.31 -3.64 -18.99
C GLY A 303 -30.95 -3.82 -18.28
N MET A 304 -30.90 -4.61 -17.20
CA MET A 304 -29.66 -4.98 -16.50
C MET A 304 -29.04 -6.27 -17.10
N PRO A 305 -27.74 -6.54 -16.88
CA PRO A 305 -27.09 -7.81 -17.25
C PRO A 305 -27.62 -8.99 -16.38
N ASN A 306 -28.87 -9.39 -16.59
CA ASN A 306 -29.61 -10.31 -15.71
C ASN A 306 -28.88 -11.64 -15.48
N PHE A 307 -28.21 -12.15 -16.51
CA PHE A 307 -27.41 -13.37 -16.40
C PHE A 307 -26.26 -13.21 -15.38
N ALA A 308 -25.56 -12.08 -15.37
CA ALA A 308 -24.46 -11.83 -14.43
C ALA A 308 -24.97 -11.70 -12.98
N PHE A 309 -26.06 -10.97 -12.77
CA PHE A 309 -26.64 -10.77 -11.44
C PHE A 309 -27.27 -12.05 -10.86
N LEU A 310 -28.04 -12.78 -11.67
CA LEU A 310 -28.70 -14.01 -11.22
C LEU A 310 -27.70 -15.16 -11.00
N SER A 311 -26.65 -15.26 -11.81
CA SER A 311 -25.59 -16.26 -11.59
C SER A 311 -24.79 -15.98 -10.32
N LEU A 312 -24.43 -14.72 -10.05
CA LEU A 312 -23.79 -14.33 -8.79
C LEU A 312 -24.73 -14.52 -7.58
N ALA A 313 -26.02 -14.23 -7.72
CA ALA A 313 -27.02 -14.47 -6.69
C ALA A 313 -27.12 -15.97 -6.35
N ALA A 314 -27.14 -16.84 -7.37
CA ALA A 314 -27.16 -18.28 -7.17
C ALA A 314 -25.87 -18.79 -6.51
N LEU A 315 -24.69 -18.30 -6.90
CA LEU A 315 -23.41 -18.64 -6.28
C LEU A 315 -23.35 -18.21 -4.81
N ALA A 316 -23.75 -16.97 -4.52
CA ALA A 316 -23.79 -16.45 -3.15
C ALA A 316 -24.81 -17.22 -2.29
N GLY A 317 -26.02 -17.47 -2.80
CA GLY A 317 -27.05 -18.25 -2.09
C GLY A 317 -26.62 -19.70 -1.84
N GLY A 318 -26.00 -20.34 -2.84
CA GLY A 318 -25.44 -21.68 -2.72
C GLY A 318 -24.30 -21.75 -1.71
N GLY A 319 -23.38 -20.79 -1.74
CA GLY A 319 -22.31 -20.66 -0.74
C GLY A 319 -22.85 -20.43 0.67
N ALA A 320 -23.86 -19.59 0.83
CA ALA A 320 -24.49 -19.30 2.12
C ALA A 320 -25.15 -20.56 2.70
N TRP A 321 -25.86 -21.31 1.86
CA TRP A 321 -26.49 -22.57 2.23
C TRP A 321 -25.46 -23.65 2.60
N TRP A 322 -24.36 -23.76 1.84
CA TRP A 322 -23.29 -24.71 2.14
C TRP A 322 -22.63 -24.42 3.49
N ILE A 323 -22.28 -23.16 3.75
CA ILE A 323 -21.65 -22.74 5.01
C ILE A 323 -22.61 -22.91 6.19
N TYR A 324 -23.90 -22.57 6.00
CA TYR A 324 -24.93 -22.79 7.01
C TYR A 324 -25.06 -24.27 7.37
N ARG A 325 -25.04 -25.15 6.37
CA ARG A 325 -25.10 -26.60 6.56
C ARG A 325 -23.85 -27.15 7.26
N GLN A 326 -22.67 -26.63 6.94
CA GLN A 326 -21.42 -27.03 7.57
C GLN A 326 -21.37 -26.63 9.05
N LYS A 327 -21.79 -25.40 9.39
CA LYS A 327 -21.88 -24.94 10.78
C LYS A 327 -22.94 -25.67 11.60
N ARG A 328 -24.01 -26.15 10.97
CA ARG A 328 -25.05 -26.94 11.63
C ARG A 328 -24.66 -28.40 11.84
N ASN A 329 -23.77 -28.94 11.00
CA ASN A 329 -23.23 -30.30 11.14
C ASN A 329 -22.06 -30.40 12.13
N VAL A 330 -21.40 -29.29 12.45
CA VAL A 330 -20.56 -29.18 13.65
C VAL A 330 -21.51 -28.95 14.83
N ALA A 331 -22.04 -30.04 15.40
CA ALA A 331 -22.92 -29.99 16.55
C ALA A 331 -22.28 -29.15 17.67
N PRO A 332 -23.06 -28.38 18.45
CA PRO A 332 -22.56 -27.84 19.70
C PRO A 332 -22.14 -29.03 20.56
N VAL A 333 -20.83 -29.17 20.82
CA VAL A 333 -20.36 -29.99 21.94
C VAL A 333 -21.09 -29.43 23.16
N ASP A 334 -21.82 -30.32 23.84
CA ASP A 334 -22.63 -30.06 25.02
C ASP A 334 -22.10 -28.85 25.80
N GLN A 335 -22.81 -27.72 25.71
CA GLN A 335 -22.84 -26.87 26.88
C GLN A 335 -23.45 -27.76 27.96
N PRO A 336 -22.72 -28.10 29.05
CA PRO A 336 -23.39 -28.72 30.17
C PRO A 336 -24.60 -27.83 30.47
N ALA A 337 -25.78 -28.46 30.54
CA ALA A 337 -27.01 -27.78 30.86
C ALA A 337 -26.72 -26.77 31.97
N PRO A 338 -27.23 -25.52 31.89
CA PRO A 338 -27.09 -24.58 32.99
C PRO A 338 -27.43 -25.35 34.25
N ILE A 339 -26.46 -25.50 35.15
CA ILE A 339 -26.69 -26.09 36.46
C ILE A 339 -27.87 -25.29 36.95
N ALA A 340 -29.04 -25.95 37.10
CA ALA A 340 -30.21 -25.29 37.63
C ALA A 340 -29.73 -24.64 38.92
N GLU A 341 -29.72 -23.31 38.95
CA GLU A 341 -29.38 -22.56 40.14
C GLU A 341 -30.34 -23.09 41.20
N VAL A 342 -29.81 -23.92 42.10
CA VAL A 342 -30.49 -24.25 43.34
C VAL A 342 -30.75 -22.88 43.94
N PRO A 343 -32.02 -22.49 44.18
CA PRO A 343 -32.30 -21.22 44.81
C PRO A 343 -31.49 -21.19 46.09
N VAL A 344 -30.45 -20.35 46.13
CA VAL A 344 -29.78 -20.06 47.38
C VAL A 344 -30.82 -19.29 48.16
N GLU A 345 -31.54 -20.02 49.01
CA GLU A 345 -32.39 -19.44 50.03
C GLU A 345 -31.48 -18.49 50.80
N GLN A 346 -31.62 -17.19 50.50
CA GLN A 346 -30.99 -16.13 51.27
C GLN A 346 -31.59 -16.22 52.66
N LYS A 347 -30.99 -17.03 53.50
CA LYS A 347 -31.26 -17.05 54.93
C LYS A 347 -30.81 -15.69 55.43
N GLU A 348 -31.76 -14.79 55.64
CA GLU A 348 -31.49 -13.49 56.25
C GLU A 348 -30.79 -13.74 57.59
N LEU A 349 -29.53 -13.32 57.67
CA LEU A 349 -28.77 -13.31 58.91
C LEU A 349 -29.60 -12.57 59.97
N THR A 350 -30.18 -13.33 60.89
CA THR A 350 -30.98 -12.79 61.99
C THR A 350 -30.04 -12.56 63.16
N TRP A 351 -30.37 -11.59 64.03
CA TRP A 351 -29.55 -11.20 65.19
C TRP A 351 -29.22 -12.33 66.18
N ASP A 352 -29.83 -13.51 66.02
CA ASP A 352 -29.51 -14.74 66.75
C ASP A 352 -28.20 -15.43 66.29
N ASP A 353 -27.66 -15.09 65.11
CA ASP A 353 -26.41 -15.67 64.57
C ASP A 353 -25.14 -14.94 65.08
N VAL A 354 -25.29 -13.91 65.90
CA VAL A 354 -24.17 -13.19 66.51
C VAL A 354 -23.84 -13.85 67.85
N GLN A 355 -22.69 -14.54 67.93
CA GLN A 355 -22.23 -15.11 69.19
C GLN A 355 -21.97 -13.98 70.22
N PRO A 356 -22.60 -14.03 71.40
CA PRO A 356 -22.32 -13.06 72.45
C PRO A 356 -20.90 -13.31 72.99
N VAL A 357 -20.08 -12.26 72.97
CA VAL A 357 -18.74 -12.20 73.60
C VAL A 357 -18.88 -11.87 75.08
#